data_AF-A0A5B0FRE0-F1
#
_entry.id   AF-A0A5B0FRE0-F1
#
_cell.length_a   1.000
_cell.length_b   1.000
_cell.length_c   1.000
_cell.angle_alpha   90.00
_cell.angle_beta   90.00
_cell.angle_gamma   90.00
#
_symmetry.space_group_name_H-M   'P 1'
#
loop_
_entity.id
_entity.type
_entity.pdbx_description
1 polymer ?
#
loop_
_entity_poly.entity_id
_entity_poly.type
_entity_poly.pdbx_seq_one_letter_code
_entity_poly.pdbx_strand_id
1 'polypeptide(L)'
;MRTKFLKPLAAFLLFASAVVSCTDHEVPIPEPTQFAVSNVVAGLRAPIGMDKDNRGNLWVSEIGTGKNDGAIVMISPNGTKTTFVSGFTSIGSDEAGVEGISHVMFHDAKLYILHGIDGKLFITDVSGFNAGDPERKMSDLIVHEYGQEIRKIKPTKDNNSNLYAMTVGPDGNMYMVDAGANAVIKRDNNTGDISVFAPLPEVGTGPIVDAVPTGIVFDGNKFLISTLSGGPFVKNSAKIFAVDMKGEVSVHAENFTTLTSIALTANNKPLVIKFADFDKGFKPFTGAVLNEQGKELLGGIMMPTDIKRTGEREFYLLSMPLGTVQKLTY
;
A
#
# COMPACT_ATOMS: atom_id res chain seq x y z
N MET A 1 -11.44 -5.07 90.12
CA MET A 1 -10.88 -3.83 90.71
C MET A 1 -9.46 -3.64 90.18
N ARG A 2 -9.23 -2.52 89.48
CA ARG A 2 -7.96 -1.84 89.18
C ARG A 2 -6.62 -2.61 89.28
N THR A 3 -6.03 -2.84 88.10
CA THR A 3 -4.69 -2.36 87.64
C THR A 3 -3.43 -2.70 88.44
N LYS A 4 -2.39 -3.22 87.76
CA LYS A 4 -1.23 -2.44 87.23
C LYS A 4 -0.16 -3.32 86.54
N PHE A 5 0.15 -2.93 85.30
CA PHE A 5 1.45 -2.85 84.61
C PHE A 5 2.48 -4.00 84.65
N LEU A 6 2.70 -4.58 83.47
CA LEU A 6 4.04 -4.85 82.92
C LEU A 6 4.05 -4.58 81.40
N LYS A 7 5.12 -3.95 80.93
CA LYS A 7 5.32 -3.35 79.58
C LYS A 7 5.43 -4.41 78.47
N PRO A 8 5.02 -4.12 77.21
CA PRO A 8 5.51 -4.86 76.06
C PRO A 8 6.66 -4.11 75.37
N LEU A 9 7.72 -4.85 75.10
CA LEU A 9 8.87 -4.48 74.27
C LEU A 9 8.44 -4.54 72.80
N ALA A 10 8.65 -3.45 72.06
CA ALA A 10 8.37 -3.40 70.62
C ALA A 10 9.40 -4.22 69.84
N ALA A 11 8.93 -5.17 69.03
CA ALA A 11 9.71 -5.80 67.97
C ALA A 11 9.04 -5.47 66.63
N PHE A 12 9.68 -4.56 65.90
CA PHE A 12 9.32 -4.16 64.55
C PHE A 12 9.75 -5.27 63.58
N LEU A 13 8.80 -5.92 62.91
CA LEU A 13 9.05 -6.83 61.80
C LEU A 13 8.47 -6.20 60.53
N LEU A 14 9.37 -5.62 59.74
CA LEU A 14 9.12 -5.12 58.39
C LEU A 14 8.77 -6.31 57.48
N PHE A 15 7.51 -6.40 57.07
CA PHE A 15 7.10 -7.21 55.93
C PHE A 15 7.49 -6.48 54.64
N ALA A 16 8.63 -6.84 54.07
CA ALA A 16 8.97 -6.47 52.70
C ALA A 16 8.15 -7.34 51.74
N SER A 17 7.02 -6.82 51.27
CA SER A 17 6.29 -7.39 50.15
C SER A 17 7.11 -7.19 48.87
N ALA A 18 7.75 -8.27 48.39
CA ALA A 18 8.35 -8.31 47.07
C ALA A 18 7.24 -8.28 46.01
N VAL A 19 6.99 -7.11 45.45
CA VAL A 19 6.17 -6.95 44.25
C VAL A 19 7.07 -7.37 43.07
N VAL A 20 6.93 -8.61 42.61
CA VAL A 20 7.53 -9.04 41.34
C VAL A 20 6.76 -8.33 40.25
N SER A 21 7.34 -7.23 39.77
CA SER A 21 6.97 -6.57 38.52
C SER A 21 7.19 -7.59 37.38
N CYS A 22 6.12 -8.24 36.93
CA CYS A 22 6.10 -8.85 35.61
C CYS A 22 6.16 -7.70 34.60
N THR A 23 7.36 -7.27 34.23
CA THR A 23 7.55 -6.59 32.95
C THR A 23 7.20 -7.61 31.87
N ASP A 24 6.01 -7.44 31.29
CA ASP A 24 5.60 -8.13 30.08
C ASP A 24 6.62 -7.77 29.01
N HIS A 25 7.60 -8.63 28.79
CA HIS A 25 8.52 -8.46 27.68
C HIS A 25 7.72 -8.83 26.43
N GLU A 26 7.15 -7.84 25.75
CA GLU A 26 6.66 -8.05 24.39
C GLU A 26 7.83 -8.63 23.59
N VAL A 27 7.73 -9.91 23.24
CA VAL A 27 8.72 -10.56 22.39
C VAL A 27 8.59 -9.91 21.02
N PRO A 28 9.63 -9.21 20.51
CA PRO A 28 9.53 -8.54 19.24
C PRO A 28 9.15 -9.55 18.15
N ILE A 29 8.17 -9.18 17.32
CA ILE A 29 7.79 -10.00 16.17
C ILE A 29 9.04 -10.07 15.27
N PRO A 30 9.57 -11.26 14.94
CA PRO A 30 10.75 -11.37 14.09
C PRO A 30 10.43 -10.83 12.70
N GLU A 31 11.43 -10.33 11.97
CA GLU A 31 11.27 -9.97 10.56
C GLU A 31 11.14 -11.22 9.67
N PRO A 32 10.40 -11.14 8.55
CA PRO A 32 10.28 -12.26 7.62
C PRO A 32 11.63 -12.57 6.98
N THR A 33 11.98 -13.85 6.97
CA THR A 33 13.15 -14.37 6.25
C THR A 33 12.75 -15.18 5.01
N GLN A 34 11.51 -15.67 4.99
CA GLN A 34 10.84 -16.40 3.92
C GLN A 34 9.32 -16.33 4.16
N PHE A 35 8.50 -16.64 3.15
CA PHE A 35 7.04 -16.73 3.28
C PHE A 35 6.50 -18.13 2.99
N ALA A 36 5.52 -18.57 3.77
CA ALA A 36 4.60 -19.63 3.39
C ALA A 36 3.44 -19.04 2.58
N VAL A 37 3.12 -19.67 1.44
CA VAL A 37 2.17 -19.15 0.45
C VAL A 37 0.94 -20.05 0.37
N SER A 38 -0.25 -19.44 0.33
CA SER A 38 -1.51 -20.14 0.03
C SER A 38 -2.37 -19.33 -0.94
N ASN A 39 -3.02 -19.99 -1.88
CA ASN A 39 -3.92 -19.33 -2.83
C ASN A 39 -5.27 -19.05 -2.17
N VAL A 40 -5.82 -17.85 -2.40
CA VAL A 40 -7.06 -17.38 -1.78
C VAL A 40 -8.16 -17.30 -2.84
N VAL A 41 -7.89 -16.57 -3.91
CA VAL A 41 -8.79 -16.38 -5.06
C VAL A 41 -7.98 -16.37 -6.35
N ALA A 42 -8.62 -16.82 -7.44
CA ALA A 42 -8.14 -16.70 -8.82
C ALA A 42 -9.26 -16.16 -9.72
N GLY A 43 -8.94 -15.86 -10.99
CA GLY A 43 -9.93 -15.36 -11.96
C GLY A 43 -10.26 -13.88 -11.79
N LEU A 44 -9.33 -13.11 -11.22
CA LEU A 44 -9.38 -11.65 -11.25
C LEU A 44 -8.89 -11.12 -12.60
N ARG A 45 -9.44 -10.00 -13.06
CA ARG A 45 -9.10 -9.37 -14.35
C ARG A 45 -8.04 -8.31 -14.17
N ALA A 46 -6.78 -8.71 -14.32
CA ALA A 46 -5.61 -7.83 -14.14
C ALA A 46 -5.69 -7.01 -12.83
N PRO A 47 -5.72 -7.66 -11.64
CA PRO A 47 -5.77 -6.97 -10.38
C PRO A 47 -4.50 -6.14 -10.14
N ILE A 48 -4.65 -4.91 -9.66
CA ILE A 48 -3.52 -3.98 -9.51
C ILE A 48 -3.31 -3.47 -8.09
N GLY A 49 -4.38 -3.17 -7.34
CA GLY A 49 -4.27 -2.71 -5.96
C GLY A 49 -5.32 -3.34 -5.06
N MET A 50 -5.03 -3.38 -3.76
CA MET A 50 -5.97 -3.93 -2.77
C MET A 50 -5.89 -3.25 -1.41
N ASP A 51 -6.98 -3.36 -0.66
CA ASP A 51 -7.00 -3.05 0.76
C ASP A 51 -7.94 -3.97 1.55
N LYS A 52 -7.78 -4.03 2.87
CA LYS A 52 -8.62 -4.83 3.75
C LYS A 52 -9.53 -3.92 4.58
N ASP A 53 -10.82 -4.23 4.65
CA ASP A 53 -11.74 -3.54 5.55
C ASP A 53 -11.70 -4.11 6.99
N ASN A 54 -12.41 -3.44 7.89
CA ASN A 54 -12.50 -3.83 9.30
C ASN A 54 -13.26 -5.15 9.54
N ARG A 55 -13.93 -5.69 8.51
CA ARG A 55 -14.64 -6.99 8.55
C ARG A 55 -13.78 -8.11 7.97
N GLY A 56 -12.57 -7.81 7.52
CA GLY A 56 -11.64 -8.75 6.91
C GLY A 56 -11.89 -9.02 5.43
N ASN A 57 -12.77 -8.26 4.78
CA ASN A 57 -12.94 -8.36 3.33
C ASN A 57 -11.76 -7.68 2.63
N LEU A 58 -11.29 -8.28 1.54
CA LEU A 58 -10.35 -7.64 0.64
C LEU A 58 -11.11 -6.92 -0.48
N TRP A 59 -10.80 -5.65 -0.67
CA TRP A 59 -11.25 -4.84 -1.78
C TRP A 59 -10.13 -4.79 -2.81
N VAL A 60 -10.43 -5.15 -4.05
CA VAL A 60 -9.42 -5.27 -5.12
C VAL A 60 -9.87 -4.45 -6.32
N SER A 61 -8.96 -3.67 -6.88
CA SER A 61 -9.15 -3.03 -8.18
C SER A 61 -8.72 -3.96 -9.31
N GLU A 62 -9.64 -4.21 -10.23
CA GLU A 62 -9.41 -4.90 -11.50
C GLU A 62 -9.29 -3.85 -12.61
N ILE A 63 -8.13 -3.81 -13.29
CA ILE A 63 -7.94 -2.94 -14.46
C ILE A 63 -8.96 -3.31 -15.55
N GLY A 64 -9.29 -4.59 -15.70
CA GLY A 64 -10.19 -5.10 -16.73
C GLY A 64 -9.47 -5.79 -17.88
N THR A 65 -10.07 -5.76 -19.07
CA THR A 65 -9.61 -6.46 -20.28
C THR A 65 -9.27 -5.52 -21.43
N GLY A 66 -9.21 -4.21 -21.17
CA GLY A 66 -9.02 -3.19 -22.20
C GLY A 66 -10.30 -2.86 -22.97
N LYS A 67 -11.47 -3.15 -22.39
CA LYS A 67 -12.80 -2.99 -23.02
C LYS A 67 -13.76 -2.15 -22.17
N ASN A 68 -13.24 -1.17 -21.44
CA ASN A 68 -14.00 -0.35 -20.49
C ASN A 68 -14.80 -1.17 -19.47
N ASP A 69 -14.17 -2.23 -18.97
CA ASP A 69 -14.75 -3.19 -18.06
C ASP A 69 -14.00 -3.25 -16.72
N GLY A 70 -13.24 -2.21 -16.37
CA GLY A 70 -12.58 -2.10 -15.06
C GLY A 70 -13.61 -2.18 -13.92
N ALA A 71 -13.22 -2.72 -12.77
CA ALA A 71 -14.11 -2.94 -11.64
C ALA A 71 -13.42 -2.87 -10.29
N ILE A 72 -14.21 -2.60 -9.25
CA ILE A 72 -13.88 -2.89 -7.86
C ILE A 72 -14.64 -4.14 -7.44
N VAL A 73 -13.92 -5.09 -6.86
CA VAL A 73 -14.48 -6.34 -6.36
C VAL A 73 -14.17 -6.49 -4.88
N MET A 74 -15.10 -7.09 -4.15
CA MET A 74 -14.92 -7.48 -2.75
C MET A 74 -14.71 -8.99 -2.69
N ILE A 75 -13.74 -9.44 -1.90
CA ILE A 75 -13.46 -10.84 -1.59
C ILE A 75 -13.65 -11.00 -0.09
N SER A 76 -14.66 -11.74 0.32
CA SER A 76 -14.92 -12.00 1.74
C SER A 76 -13.91 -12.99 2.34
N PRO A 77 -13.78 -13.08 3.68
CA PRO A 77 -12.83 -13.98 4.34
C PRO A 77 -12.93 -15.46 3.93
N ASN A 78 -14.10 -15.91 3.45
CA ASN A 78 -14.30 -17.27 2.96
C ASN A 78 -13.90 -17.48 1.48
N GLY A 79 -13.37 -16.44 0.82
CA GLY A 79 -12.97 -16.46 -0.59
C GLY A 79 -14.06 -16.09 -1.60
N THR A 80 -15.28 -15.76 -1.17
CA THR A 80 -16.36 -15.38 -2.10
C THR A 80 -16.07 -14.01 -2.71
N LYS A 81 -15.92 -13.96 -4.04
CA LYS A 81 -15.82 -12.74 -4.86
C LYS A 81 -17.23 -12.17 -5.14
N THR A 82 -17.40 -10.86 -4.98
CA THR A 82 -18.61 -10.11 -5.35
C THR A 82 -18.19 -8.82 -6.04
N THR A 83 -18.73 -8.54 -7.22
CA THR A 83 -18.49 -7.27 -7.91
C THR A 83 -19.23 -6.15 -7.19
N PHE A 84 -18.50 -5.11 -6.78
CA PHE A 84 -19.10 -3.96 -6.10
C PHE A 84 -19.54 -2.89 -7.09
N VAL A 85 -18.68 -2.52 -8.03
CA VAL A 85 -18.99 -1.57 -9.11
C VAL A 85 -18.06 -1.83 -10.29
N SER A 86 -18.58 -1.73 -11.51
CA SER A 86 -17.85 -1.95 -12.76
C SER A 86 -18.15 -0.89 -13.82
N GLY A 87 -17.47 -1.00 -14.97
CA GLY A 87 -17.62 -0.06 -16.08
C GLY A 87 -16.65 1.11 -16.02
N PHE A 88 -15.59 1.02 -15.21
CA PHE A 88 -14.49 1.97 -15.29
C PHE A 88 -13.74 1.82 -16.62
N THR A 89 -13.16 2.93 -17.08
CA THR A 89 -12.31 2.96 -18.28
C THR A 89 -11.21 1.91 -18.15
N SER A 90 -11.03 1.14 -19.22
CA SER A 90 -10.02 0.09 -19.31
C SER A 90 -9.58 0.03 -20.76
N ILE A 91 -8.31 0.31 -21.02
CA ILE A 91 -7.75 0.42 -22.37
C ILE A 91 -6.51 -0.46 -22.52
N GLY A 92 -6.20 -0.86 -23.75
CA GLY A 92 -4.94 -1.55 -24.04
C GLY A 92 -3.74 -0.61 -23.90
N SER A 93 -2.60 -1.17 -23.49
CA SER A 93 -1.33 -0.46 -23.33
C SER A 93 -0.18 -1.30 -23.87
N ASP A 94 0.77 -0.69 -24.56
CA ASP A 94 1.97 -1.37 -25.05
C ASP A 94 2.94 -1.78 -23.92
N GLU A 95 2.93 -1.05 -22.80
CA GLU A 95 3.83 -1.28 -21.66
C GLU A 95 3.28 -2.33 -20.67
N ALA A 96 2.09 -2.07 -20.12
CA ALA A 96 1.45 -2.91 -19.09
C ALA A 96 0.41 -3.92 -19.63
N GLY A 97 0.17 -3.96 -20.95
CA GLY A 97 -0.90 -4.74 -21.58
C GLY A 97 -2.28 -4.08 -21.46
N VAL A 98 -2.68 -3.67 -20.25
CA VAL A 98 -3.91 -2.91 -19.98
C VAL A 98 -3.68 -1.81 -18.94
N GLU A 99 -4.43 -0.72 -19.06
CA GLU A 99 -4.40 0.43 -18.14
C GLU A 99 -5.82 0.90 -17.79
N GLY A 100 -5.99 1.52 -16.61
CA GLY A 100 -7.29 1.94 -16.10
C GLY A 100 -7.24 2.36 -14.63
N ILE A 101 -8.10 1.74 -13.81
CA ILE A 101 -8.09 1.87 -12.35
C ILE A 101 -6.70 1.50 -11.82
N SER A 102 -6.22 2.24 -10.82
CA SER A 102 -4.99 1.95 -10.07
C SER A 102 -5.35 1.43 -8.67
N HIS A 103 -4.83 1.98 -7.57
CA HIS A 103 -5.08 1.41 -6.23
C HIS A 103 -6.41 1.84 -5.61
N VAL A 104 -6.87 1.00 -4.69
CA VAL A 104 -7.96 1.26 -3.75
C VAL A 104 -7.41 1.33 -2.33
N MET A 105 -7.98 2.20 -1.51
CA MET A 105 -7.71 2.27 -0.07
C MET A 105 -9.03 2.23 0.71
N PHE A 106 -9.07 1.46 1.79
CA PHE A 106 -10.16 1.48 2.75
C PHE A 106 -9.81 2.39 3.92
N HIS A 107 -10.69 3.34 4.22
CA HIS A 107 -10.55 4.21 5.39
C HIS A 107 -11.92 4.72 5.85
N ASP A 108 -12.20 4.68 7.15
CA ASP A 108 -13.45 5.18 7.76
C ASP A 108 -14.74 4.75 7.03
N ALA A 109 -14.85 3.43 6.83
CA ALA A 109 -15.97 2.75 6.16
C ALA A 109 -16.16 3.14 4.68
N LYS A 110 -15.21 3.86 4.08
CA LYS A 110 -15.22 4.26 2.68
C LYS A 110 -14.11 3.58 1.91
N LEU A 111 -14.34 3.47 0.61
CA LEU A 111 -13.29 3.22 -0.36
C LEU A 111 -12.92 4.51 -1.07
N TYR A 112 -11.61 4.66 -1.26
CA TYR A 112 -10.98 5.68 -2.07
C TYR A 112 -10.32 4.96 -3.24
N ILE A 113 -10.79 5.21 -4.45
CA ILE A 113 -10.42 4.45 -5.65
C ILE A 113 -9.73 5.42 -6.61
N LEU A 114 -8.45 5.17 -6.91
CA LEU A 114 -7.73 5.94 -7.91
C LEU A 114 -7.97 5.34 -9.29
N HIS A 115 -8.07 6.23 -10.26
CA HIS A 115 -8.03 5.87 -11.66
C HIS A 115 -6.88 6.63 -12.32
N GLY A 116 -5.85 5.88 -12.72
CA GLY A 116 -4.61 6.44 -13.24
C GLY A 116 -4.81 7.26 -14.51
N ILE A 117 -5.41 6.64 -15.53
CA ILE A 117 -5.55 7.26 -16.87
C ILE A 117 -6.53 8.43 -16.86
N ASP A 118 -7.72 8.23 -16.28
CA ASP A 118 -8.70 9.31 -16.13
C ASP A 118 -8.20 10.41 -15.17
N GLY A 119 -7.23 10.12 -14.31
CA GLY A 119 -6.75 11.04 -13.27
C GLY A 119 -7.83 11.36 -12.25
N LYS A 120 -8.62 10.36 -11.84
CA LYS A 120 -9.77 10.55 -10.95
C LYS A 120 -9.55 9.89 -9.59
N LEU A 121 -10.16 10.48 -8.56
CA LEU A 121 -10.44 9.81 -7.29
C LEU A 121 -11.95 9.59 -7.18
N PHE A 122 -12.35 8.35 -6.96
CA PHE A 122 -13.73 8.01 -6.59
C PHE A 122 -13.82 7.70 -5.10
N ILE A 123 -14.92 8.11 -4.47
CA ILE A 123 -15.17 7.89 -3.03
C ILE A 123 -16.58 7.32 -2.84
N THR A 124 -16.69 6.30 -2.00
CA THR A 124 -17.99 5.66 -1.71
C THR A 124 -18.00 4.98 -0.34
N ASP A 125 -19.16 4.98 0.32
CA ASP A 125 -19.38 4.26 1.58
C ASP A 125 -19.66 2.78 1.29
N VAL A 126 -18.99 1.90 2.03
CA VAL A 126 -19.12 0.44 1.87
C VAL A 126 -19.61 -0.28 3.13
N SER A 127 -20.03 0.46 4.16
CA SER A 127 -20.44 -0.09 5.46
C SER A 127 -21.57 -1.11 5.34
N GLY A 128 -22.49 -0.90 4.40
CA GLY A 128 -23.65 -1.76 4.17
C GLY A 128 -23.49 -2.79 3.06
N PHE A 129 -22.34 -2.89 2.40
CA PHE A 129 -22.13 -3.85 1.31
C PHE A 129 -21.65 -5.20 1.83
N ASN A 130 -22.25 -6.29 1.36
CA ASN A 130 -21.99 -7.67 1.75
C ASN A 130 -21.78 -8.57 0.54
N ALA A 131 -21.24 -9.77 0.79
CA ALA A 131 -21.02 -10.75 -0.27
C ALA A 131 -22.37 -11.21 -0.85
N GLY A 132 -22.48 -11.21 -2.17
CA GLY A 132 -23.72 -11.54 -2.89
C GLY A 132 -24.69 -10.38 -3.09
N ASP A 133 -24.39 -9.19 -2.56
CA ASP A 133 -25.18 -7.99 -2.86
C ASP A 133 -25.16 -7.65 -4.36
N PRO A 134 -26.22 -7.02 -4.89
CA PRO A 134 -26.22 -6.51 -6.25
C PRO A 134 -25.16 -5.41 -6.43
N GLU A 135 -24.61 -5.32 -7.64
CA GLU A 135 -23.65 -4.29 -8.02
C GLU A 135 -24.23 -2.88 -7.83
N ARG A 136 -23.40 -1.97 -7.30
CA ARG A 136 -23.70 -0.54 -7.17
C ARG A 136 -23.55 0.17 -8.51
N LYS A 137 -24.23 1.30 -8.67
CA LYS A 137 -24.10 2.10 -9.89
C LYS A 137 -22.90 3.03 -9.78
N MET A 138 -22.17 3.21 -10.88
CA MET A 138 -21.08 4.19 -10.97
C MET A 138 -21.54 5.61 -10.56
N SER A 139 -22.79 5.97 -10.87
CA SER A 139 -23.39 7.26 -10.51
C SER A 139 -23.52 7.51 -9.01
N ASP A 140 -23.37 6.48 -8.18
CA ASP A 140 -23.48 6.58 -6.73
C ASP A 140 -22.13 6.97 -6.08
N LEU A 141 -21.04 6.99 -6.86
CA LEU A 141 -19.70 7.35 -6.39
C LEU A 141 -19.50 8.87 -6.47
N ILE A 142 -18.89 9.45 -5.45
CA ILE A 142 -18.36 10.82 -5.50
C ILE A 142 -17.11 10.79 -6.38
N VAL A 143 -16.95 11.76 -7.28
CA VAL A 143 -15.83 11.82 -8.24
C VAL A 143 -15.09 13.15 -8.10
N HIS A 144 -13.76 13.08 -8.04
CA HIS A 144 -12.85 14.21 -8.11
C HIS A 144 -11.91 14.08 -9.32
N GLU A 145 -11.76 15.15 -10.11
CA GLU A 145 -11.02 15.20 -11.39
C GLU A 145 -9.57 15.69 -11.21
N TYR A 146 -8.86 15.14 -10.23
CA TYR A 146 -7.57 15.68 -9.78
C TYR A 146 -6.47 15.69 -10.83
N GLY A 147 -6.48 14.80 -11.81
CA GLY A 147 -5.47 14.77 -12.87
C GLY A 147 -5.44 16.06 -13.67
N GLN A 148 -6.58 16.73 -13.85
CA GLN A 148 -6.62 18.05 -14.51
C GLN A 148 -5.98 19.14 -13.66
N GLU A 149 -6.15 19.07 -12.35
CA GLU A 149 -5.54 20.00 -11.41
C GLU A 149 -4.03 19.77 -11.29
N ILE A 150 -3.58 18.52 -11.20
CA ILE A 150 -2.16 18.14 -11.16
C ILE A 150 -1.43 18.64 -12.41
N ARG A 151 -2.03 18.44 -13.60
CA ARG A 151 -1.50 18.97 -14.88
C ARG A 151 -1.42 20.50 -14.92
N LYS A 152 -2.28 21.22 -14.18
CA LYS A 152 -2.19 22.68 -14.06
C LYS A 152 -1.10 23.12 -13.10
N ILE A 153 -0.96 22.42 -11.97
CA ILE A 153 0.05 22.72 -10.95
C ILE A 153 1.46 22.44 -11.46
N LYS A 154 1.64 21.41 -12.30
CA LYS A 154 2.92 20.98 -12.89
C LYS A 154 4.00 20.75 -11.83
N PRO A 155 3.88 19.68 -11.02
CA PRO A 155 4.80 19.42 -9.92
C PRO A 155 6.26 19.25 -10.37
N THR A 156 6.45 18.71 -11.57
CA THR A 156 7.75 18.49 -12.22
C THR A 156 7.70 19.00 -13.67
N LYS A 157 8.77 18.76 -14.46
CA LYS A 157 8.84 19.27 -15.84
C LYS A 157 7.72 18.69 -16.72
N ASP A 158 7.30 17.47 -16.42
CA ASP A 158 6.35 16.72 -17.23
C ASP A 158 4.92 17.08 -16.84
N ASN A 159 4.13 17.46 -17.84
CA ASN A 159 2.73 17.78 -17.66
C ASN A 159 1.87 16.52 -17.78
N ASN A 160 2.08 15.56 -16.89
CA ASN A 160 1.39 14.28 -16.89
C ASN A 160 0.77 13.99 -15.51
N SER A 161 -0.22 13.10 -15.47
CA SER A 161 -0.79 12.58 -14.23
C SER A 161 -1.23 11.14 -14.44
N ASN A 162 -0.85 10.31 -13.48
CA ASN A 162 -1.23 8.92 -13.31
C ASN A 162 -1.25 8.64 -11.81
N LEU A 163 -2.35 9.01 -11.14
CA LEU A 163 -2.54 8.73 -9.71
C LEU A 163 -2.50 7.22 -9.48
N TYR A 164 -1.57 6.75 -8.64
CA TYR A 164 -1.25 5.32 -8.59
C TYR A 164 -1.57 4.67 -7.25
N ALA A 165 -1.01 5.19 -6.15
CA ALA A 165 -1.22 4.66 -4.79
C ALA A 165 -1.43 5.80 -3.79
N MET A 166 -2.00 5.46 -2.62
CA MET A 166 -2.28 6.44 -1.57
C MET A 166 -2.13 5.87 -0.16
N THR A 167 -1.96 6.76 0.80
CA THR A 167 -2.02 6.44 2.24
C THR A 167 -2.59 7.62 3.02
N VAL A 168 -3.00 7.38 4.27
CA VAL A 168 -3.41 8.43 5.20
C VAL A 168 -2.21 8.86 6.04
N GLY A 169 -1.98 10.16 6.12
CA GLY A 169 -0.95 10.75 6.97
C GLY A 169 -1.40 10.92 8.42
N PRO A 170 -0.47 11.29 9.32
CA PRO A 170 -0.76 11.47 10.75
C PRO A 170 -1.71 12.64 11.04
N ASP A 171 -1.90 13.55 10.09
CA ASP A 171 -2.81 14.69 10.16
C ASP A 171 -4.21 14.37 9.62
N GLY A 172 -4.48 13.11 9.28
CA GLY A 172 -5.74 12.65 8.70
C GLY A 172 -5.93 13.01 7.22
N ASN A 173 -4.94 13.68 6.60
CA ASN A 173 -4.97 13.98 5.18
C ASN A 173 -4.53 12.76 4.36
N MET A 174 -4.93 12.73 3.09
CA MET A 174 -4.49 11.69 2.17
C MET A 174 -3.28 12.14 1.37
N TYR A 175 -2.33 11.23 1.20
CA TYR A 175 -1.11 11.43 0.44
C TYR A 175 -1.10 10.41 -0.70
N MET A 176 -1.13 10.92 -1.93
CA MET A 176 -1.21 10.13 -3.15
C MET A 176 0.11 10.27 -3.90
N VAL A 177 0.66 9.16 -4.38
CA VAL A 177 1.73 9.21 -5.38
C VAL A 177 1.11 9.28 -6.76
N ASP A 178 1.59 10.24 -7.55
CA ASP A 178 1.27 10.34 -8.96
C ASP A 178 2.50 9.91 -9.77
N ALA A 179 2.36 8.76 -10.42
CA ALA A 179 3.41 8.13 -11.21
C ALA A 179 3.82 8.99 -12.41
N GLY A 180 2.84 9.65 -13.05
CA GLY A 180 3.07 10.50 -14.22
C GLY A 180 3.65 11.86 -13.85
N ALA A 181 3.28 12.41 -12.70
CA ALA A 181 3.76 13.70 -12.24
C ALA A 181 5.09 13.61 -11.47
N ASN A 182 5.56 12.41 -11.14
CA ASN A 182 6.75 12.17 -10.32
C ASN A 182 6.69 12.92 -8.98
N ALA A 183 5.55 12.87 -8.29
CA ALA A 183 5.34 13.65 -7.07
C ALA A 183 4.39 12.96 -6.08
N VAL A 184 4.52 13.36 -4.81
CA VAL A 184 3.52 13.14 -3.77
C VAL A 184 2.56 14.33 -3.74
N ILE A 185 1.28 14.05 -3.88
CA ILE A 185 0.17 15.00 -3.84
C ILE A 185 -0.56 14.82 -2.51
N LYS A 186 -0.71 15.90 -1.75
CA LYS A 186 -1.52 15.93 -0.52
C LYS A 186 -2.93 16.37 -0.86
N ARG A 187 -3.92 15.62 -0.41
CA ARG A 187 -5.35 15.99 -0.42
C ARG A 187 -5.79 16.32 1.01
N ASP A 188 -6.31 17.53 1.20
CA ASP A 188 -6.96 17.90 2.46
C ASP A 188 -8.23 17.06 2.66
N ASN A 189 -8.38 16.42 3.82
CA ASN A 189 -9.51 15.53 4.07
C ASN A 189 -10.83 16.28 4.24
N ASN A 190 -10.79 17.53 4.72
CA ASN A 190 -11.97 18.33 5.01
C ASN A 190 -12.50 19.03 3.76
N THR A 191 -11.60 19.63 2.97
CA THR A 191 -11.99 20.41 1.78
C THR A 191 -11.95 19.59 0.49
N GLY A 192 -11.08 18.57 0.45
CA GLY A 192 -10.79 17.83 -0.78
C GLY A 192 -9.86 18.57 -1.74
N ASP A 193 -9.29 19.71 -1.34
CA ASP A 193 -8.31 20.43 -2.15
C ASP A 193 -6.99 19.66 -2.21
N ILE A 194 -6.28 19.76 -3.33
CA ILE A 194 -4.97 19.15 -3.51
C ILE A 194 -3.83 20.16 -3.56
N SER A 195 -2.66 19.72 -3.14
CA SER A 195 -1.40 20.47 -3.24
C SER A 195 -0.23 19.52 -3.48
N VAL A 196 0.86 20.03 -4.06
CA VAL A 196 2.10 19.26 -4.15
C VAL A 196 2.72 19.20 -2.77
N PHE A 197 2.91 17.99 -2.26
CA PHE A 197 3.60 17.78 -0.99
C PHE A 197 5.11 17.65 -1.20
N ALA A 198 5.52 16.84 -2.17
CA ALA A 198 6.92 16.66 -2.50
C ALA A 198 7.10 16.25 -3.97
N PRO A 199 7.80 17.03 -4.81
CA PRO A 199 8.30 16.55 -6.08
C PRO A 199 9.43 15.53 -5.84
N LEU A 200 9.44 14.42 -6.56
CA LEU A 200 10.46 13.40 -6.42
C LEU A 200 11.58 13.62 -7.44
N PRO A 201 12.85 13.50 -7.03
CA PRO A 201 13.96 13.61 -7.96
C PRO A 201 14.01 12.39 -8.89
N GLU A 202 14.63 12.58 -10.04
CA GLU A 202 14.90 11.50 -10.97
C GLU A 202 15.79 10.40 -10.34
N VAL A 203 15.72 9.18 -10.87
CA VAL A 203 16.42 7.99 -10.36
C VAL A 203 17.40 7.39 -11.38
N GLY A 204 18.06 6.29 -11.00
CA GLY A 204 18.99 5.54 -11.87
C GLY A 204 20.47 5.76 -11.59
N THR A 205 21.28 4.83 -12.10
CA THR A 205 22.76 4.89 -12.10
C THR A 205 23.33 5.06 -13.53
N GLY A 206 22.45 5.23 -14.52
CA GLY A 206 22.73 5.44 -15.96
C GLY A 206 22.11 6.76 -16.49
N PRO A 207 21.59 6.85 -17.74
CA PRO A 207 20.79 8.00 -18.16
C PRO A 207 19.70 8.23 -17.13
N ILE A 208 19.62 9.45 -16.63
CA ILE A 208 18.71 9.79 -15.55
C ILE A 208 17.27 9.57 -16.05
N VAL A 209 16.49 8.80 -15.27
CA VAL A 209 15.11 8.41 -15.62
C VAL A 209 14.13 8.90 -14.56
N ASP A 210 12.88 9.12 -14.96
CA ASP A 210 11.79 9.48 -14.07
C ASP A 210 11.67 8.49 -12.89
N ALA A 211 11.29 9.00 -11.72
CA ALA A 211 11.08 8.17 -10.54
C ALA A 211 9.94 7.17 -10.75
N VAL A 212 8.79 7.61 -11.25
CA VAL A 212 7.57 6.82 -11.41
C VAL A 212 7.17 6.19 -10.06
N PRO A 213 6.72 6.99 -9.07
CA PRO A 213 6.35 6.46 -7.76
C PRO A 213 5.09 5.57 -7.83
N THR A 214 5.15 4.41 -7.19
CA THR A 214 4.13 3.34 -7.30
C THR A 214 3.56 2.87 -5.97
N GLY A 215 4.20 3.19 -4.86
CA GLY A 215 3.72 2.82 -3.53
C GLY A 215 4.06 3.89 -2.52
N ILE A 216 3.23 4.04 -1.49
CA ILE A 216 3.43 5.00 -0.40
C ILE A 216 2.90 4.42 0.92
N VAL A 217 3.72 4.50 1.96
CA VAL A 217 3.36 4.14 3.34
C VAL A 217 3.87 5.18 4.31
N PHE A 218 3.18 5.37 5.43
CA PHE A 218 3.66 6.19 6.55
C PHE A 218 4.24 5.28 7.63
N ASP A 219 5.51 5.49 8.02
CA ASP A 219 6.21 4.65 9.00
C ASP A 219 6.02 5.08 10.47
N GLY A 220 5.18 6.09 10.71
CA GLY A 220 5.01 6.75 12.00
C GLY A 220 5.79 8.05 12.13
N ASN A 221 6.75 8.32 11.25
CA ASN A 221 7.57 9.53 11.25
C ASN A 221 7.68 10.20 9.88
N LYS A 222 7.75 9.41 8.80
CA LYS A 222 7.93 9.88 7.43
C LYS A 222 7.19 8.97 6.44
N PHE A 223 6.99 9.47 5.22
CA PHE A 223 6.50 8.65 4.14
C PHE A 223 7.66 7.90 3.48
N LEU A 224 7.43 6.63 3.15
CA LEU A 224 8.33 5.83 2.30
C LEU A 224 7.63 5.56 0.98
N ILE A 225 8.35 5.82 -0.13
CA ILE A 225 7.81 5.78 -1.48
C ILE A 225 8.64 4.81 -2.32
N SER A 226 8.01 3.77 -2.89
CA SER A 226 8.65 2.90 -3.88
C SER A 226 8.53 3.46 -5.28
N THR A 227 9.50 3.16 -6.14
CA THR A 227 9.56 3.66 -7.53
C THR A 227 9.66 2.53 -8.54
N LEU A 228 8.97 2.62 -9.67
CA LEU A 228 9.16 1.69 -10.79
C LEU A 228 10.47 1.96 -11.54
N SER A 229 10.92 3.22 -11.58
CA SER A 229 11.84 3.83 -12.57
C SER A 229 11.25 3.88 -13.98
N GLY A 230 11.48 4.98 -14.69
CA GLY A 230 11.00 5.16 -16.07
C GLY A 230 11.67 4.22 -17.06
N GLY A 231 11.06 4.07 -18.24
CA GLY A 231 11.65 3.35 -19.36
C GLY A 231 13.05 3.89 -19.69
N PRO A 232 14.06 3.04 -19.92
CA PRO A 232 13.95 1.62 -20.28
C PRO A 232 14.09 0.63 -19.09
N PHE A 233 13.69 1.02 -17.87
CA PHE A 233 13.70 0.15 -16.67
C PHE A 233 15.07 -0.47 -16.39
N VAL A 234 16.11 0.38 -16.45
CA VAL A 234 17.50 -0.07 -16.25
C VAL A 234 17.63 -0.75 -14.90
N LYS A 235 18.16 -1.97 -14.89
CA LYS A 235 18.39 -2.75 -13.67
C LYS A 235 19.07 -1.91 -12.58
N ASN A 236 18.63 -2.07 -11.33
CA ASN A 236 19.14 -1.37 -10.14
C ASN A 236 18.84 0.15 -10.10
N SER A 237 17.94 0.66 -10.95
CA SER A 237 17.61 2.10 -10.97
C SER A 237 16.54 2.53 -9.97
N ALA A 238 15.67 1.61 -9.55
CA ALA A 238 14.60 1.92 -8.62
C ALA A 238 15.14 2.16 -7.20
N LYS A 239 14.44 3.02 -6.47
CA LYS A 239 14.75 3.44 -5.11
C LYS A 239 13.53 3.34 -4.21
N ILE A 240 13.78 3.44 -2.92
CA ILE A 240 12.79 3.83 -1.91
C ILE A 240 13.18 5.25 -1.47
N PHE A 241 12.30 6.22 -1.69
CA PHE A 241 12.47 7.56 -1.14
C PHE A 241 11.87 7.65 0.26
N ALA A 242 12.46 8.50 1.09
CA ALA A 242 11.88 8.99 2.33
C ALA A 242 11.47 10.45 2.13
N VAL A 243 10.23 10.78 2.49
CA VAL A 243 9.72 12.16 2.49
C VAL A 243 9.29 12.51 3.90
N ASP A 244 9.96 13.48 4.51
CA ASP A 244 9.63 13.92 5.87
C ASP A 244 8.32 14.73 5.90
N MET A 245 7.87 15.10 7.10
CA MET A 245 6.61 15.84 7.27
C MET A 245 6.64 17.29 6.74
N LYS A 246 7.82 17.80 6.35
CA LYS A 246 7.98 19.10 5.68
C LYS A 246 7.98 18.98 4.15
N GLY A 247 7.96 17.76 3.62
CA GLY A 247 8.05 17.48 2.19
C GLY A 247 9.50 17.34 1.68
N GLU A 248 10.49 17.28 2.58
CA GLU A 248 11.89 17.12 2.19
C GLU A 248 12.18 15.67 1.78
N VAL A 249 12.76 15.50 0.59
CA VAL A 249 12.99 14.18 -0.03
C VAL A 249 14.43 13.73 0.17
N SER A 250 14.60 12.46 0.56
CA SER A 250 15.90 11.79 0.66
C SER A 250 15.82 10.35 0.16
N VAL A 251 16.96 9.75 -0.19
CA VAL A 251 17.02 8.32 -0.54
C VAL A 251 17.04 7.50 0.75
N HIS A 252 16.07 6.61 0.92
CA HIS A 252 16.00 5.68 2.04
C HIS A 252 16.75 4.37 1.74
N ALA A 253 16.51 3.80 0.56
CA ALA A 253 17.21 2.62 0.04
C ALA A 253 17.27 2.67 -1.49
N GLU A 254 18.21 1.95 -2.09
CA GLU A 254 18.46 1.99 -3.54
C GLU A 254 18.98 0.65 -4.08
N ASN A 255 19.28 0.60 -5.37
CA ASN A 255 19.68 -0.60 -6.12
C ASN A 255 18.56 -1.64 -6.30
N PHE A 256 17.32 -1.18 -6.41
CA PHE A 256 16.17 -2.03 -6.74
C PHE A 256 15.87 -2.03 -8.23
N THR A 257 15.05 -2.97 -8.68
CA THR A 257 14.53 -3.03 -10.05
C THR A 257 13.01 -3.05 -9.98
N THR A 258 12.35 -2.15 -10.72
CA THR A 258 10.89 -2.17 -11.01
C THR A 258 10.00 -2.38 -9.78
N LEU A 259 10.07 -1.47 -8.80
CA LEU A 259 9.21 -1.59 -7.62
C LEU A 259 7.77 -1.13 -7.92
N THR A 260 6.76 -1.92 -7.56
CA THR A 260 5.33 -1.60 -7.77
C THR A 260 4.54 -1.35 -6.50
N SER A 261 5.03 -1.80 -5.34
CA SER A 261 4.37 -1.57 -4.06
C SER A 261 5.34 -1.66 -2.89
N ILE A 262 4.94 -1.09 -1.76
CA ILE A 262 5.64 -1.10 -0.49
C ILE A 262 4.63 -1.34 0.64
N ALA A 263 4.98 -2.22 1.57
CA ALA A 263 4.27 -2.41 2.84
C ALA A 263 5.28 -2.37 4.00
N LEU A 264 4.76 -2.19 5.21
CA LEU A 264 5.55 -2.22 6.43
C LEU A 264 5.31 -3.51 7.21
N THR A 265 6.36 -4.11 7.76
CA THR A 265 6.26 -5.19 8.75
C THR A 265 5.75 -4.69 10.09
N ALA A 266 5.59 -5.60 11.06
CA ALA A 266 5.21 -5.25 12.43
C ALA A 266 6.14 -4.23 13.09
N ASN A 267 7.42 -4.21 12.72
CA ASN A 267 8.40 -3.29 13.28
C ASN A 267 8.74 -2.13 12.33
N ASN A 268 7.80 -1.76 11.46
CA ASN A 268 7.94 -0.66 10.50
C ASN A 268 9.12 -0.82 9.53
N LYS A 269 9.47 -2.06 9.15
CA LYS A 269 10.47 -2.32 8.11
C LYS A 269 9.84 -2.44 6.73
N PRO A 270 10.43 -1.83 5.68
CA PRO A 270 9.95 -1.98 4.32
C PRO A 270 10.00 -3.42 3.80
N LEU A 271 8.89 -3.85 3.23
CA LEU A 271 8.81 -4.91 2.24
C LEU A 271 8.36 -4.29 0.92
N VAL A 272 9.02 -4.63 -0.17
CA VAL A 272 8.71 -4.08 -1.50
C VAL A 272 8.47 -5.18 -2.50
N ILE A 273 7.66 -4.84 -3.51
CA ILE A 273 7.35 -5.73 -4.62
C ILE A 273 8.20 -5.37 -5.82
N LYS A 274 9.04 -6.30 -6.25
CA LYS A 274 9.67 -6.28 -7.58
C LYS A 274 8.68 -6.84 -8.59
N PHE A 275 8.29 -6.03 -9.56
CA PHE A 275 7.38 -6.43 -10.63
C PHE A 275 7.99 -7.51 -11.53
N ALA A 276 9.13 -7.22 -12.16
CA ALA A 276 9.84 -8.15 -13.03
C ALA A 276 11.20 -7.58 -13.45
N ASP A 277 12.14 -8.43 -13.85
CA ASP A 277 13.27 -8.00 -14.67
C ASP A 277 12.77 -7.55 -16.05
N PHE A 278 13.46 -6.57 -16.66
CA PHE A 278 13.11 -6.04 -17.97
C PHE A 278 14.21 -6.29 -19.00
N ASP A 279 13.81 -6.74 -20.19
CA ASP A 279 14.68 -6.90 -21.37
C ASP A 279 13.81 -6.91 -22.64
N LYS A 280 13.59 -5.72 -23.22
CA LYS A 280 12.64 -5.48 -24.31
C LYS A 280 11.19 -5.88 -23.96
N GLY A 281 10.89 -6.01 -22.68
CA GLY A 281 9.64 -6.52 -22.12
C GLY A 281 9.86 -7.07 -20.72
N PHE A 282 8.80 -7.10 -19.92
CA PHE A 282 8.85 -7.66 -18.57
C PHE A 282 8.97 -9.19 -18.61
N LYS A 283 9.98 -9.74 -17.96
CA LYS A 283 10.25 -11.18 -17.93
C LYS A 283 9.27 -11.90 -17.00
N PRO A 284 8.50 -12.89 -17.49
CA PRO A 284 7.61 -13.68 -16.64
C PRO A 284 8.36 -14.35 -15.49
N PHE A 285 7.70 -14.49 -14.33
CA PHE A 285 8.22 -15.20 -13.15
C PHE A 285 9.56 -14.69 -12.61
N THR A 286 9.89 -13.41 -12.82
CA THR A 286 11.07 -12.74 -12.24
C THR A 286 10.72 -11.71 -11.17
N GLY A 287 9.43 -11.60 -10.83
CA GLY A 287 8.94 -10.78 -9.73
C GLY A 287 9.17 -11.44 -8.38
N ALA A 288 9.20 -10.61 -7.34
CA ALA A 288 9.59 -11.05 -6.00
C ALA A 288 9.06 -10.12 -4.90
N VAL A 289 8.96 -10.66 -3.68
CA VAL A 289 8.89 -9.89 -2.44
C VAL A 289 10.31 -9.73 -1.89
N LEU A 290 10.74 -8.48 -1.71
CA LEU A 290 12.06 -8.12 -1.22
C LEU A 290 11.96 -7.40 0.13
N ASN A 291 12.98 -7.54 0.97
CA ASN A 291 13.13 -6.67 2.14
C ASN A 291 13.83 -5.34 1.79
N GLU A 292 13.98 -4.46 2.77
CA GLU A 292 14.64 -3.15 2.66
C GLU A 292 16.10 -3.21 2.15
N GLN A 293 16.79 -4.35 2.28
CA GLN A 293 18.15 -4.55 1.76
C GLN A 293 18.18 -5.18 0.35
N GLY A 294 17.01 -5.37 -0.27
CA GLY A 294 16.90 -6.04 -1.57
C GLY A 294 17.04 -7.56 -1.52
N LYS A 295 17.05 -8.16 -0.32
CA LYS A 295 17.06 -9.62 -0.18
C LYS A 295 15.69 -10.18 -0.58
N GLU A 296 15.71 -11.17 -1.46
CA GLU A 296 14.53 -11.93 -1.85
C GLU A 296 14.03 -12.79 -0.68
N LEU A 297 12.75 -12.60 -0.33
CA LEU A 297 12.02 -13.39 0.67
C LEU A 297 11.03 -14.38 0.02
N LEU A 298 10.60 -14.06 -1.21
CA LEU A 298 9.78 -14.91 -2.06
C LEU A 298 10.03 -14.50 -3.52
N GLY A 299 10.49 -15.41 -4.36
CA GLY A 299 10.74 -15.18 -5.78
C GLY A 299 9.88 -16.05 -6.69
N GLY A 300 10.14 -15.96 -8.00
CA GLY A 300 9.43 -16.76 -9.00
C GLY A 300 7.98 -16.33 -9.20
N ILE A 301 7.65 -15.07 -8.93
CA ILE A 301 6.28 -14.55 -8.98
C ILE A 301 6.04 -13.88 -10.33
N MET A 302 4.90 -14.15 -10.95
CA MET A 302 4.53 -13.50 -12.21
C MET A 302 3.97 -12.11 -11.94
N MET A 303 4.77 -11.07 -12.20
CA MET A 303 4.34 -9.66 -12.21
C MET A 303 3.43 -9.28 -11.04
N PRO A 304 3.91 -9.45 -9.78
CA PRO A 304 3.16 -9.01 -8.62
C PRO A 304 3.02 -7.49 -8.59
N THR A 305 1.85 -7.00 -8.21
CA THR A 305 1.51 -5.57 -8.27
C THR A 305 1.38 -4.94 -6.90
N ASP A 306 0.81 -5.66 -5.93
CA ASP A 306 0.55 -5.10 -4.61
C ASP A 306 0.76 -6.11 -3.49
N ILE A 307 1.17 -5.60 -2.33
CA ILE A 307 1.29 -6.33 -1.08
C ILE A 307 0.65 -5.54 0.04
N LYS A 308 -0.23 -6.19 0.80
CA LYS A 308 -0.95 -5.56 1.90
C LYS A 308 -0.76 -6.36 3.16
N ARG A 309 -0.23 -5.73 4.21
CA ARG A 309 -0.21 -6.32 5.55
C ARG A 309 -1.62 -6.37 6.11
N THR A 310 -2.03 -7.53 6.59
CA THR A 310 -3.36 -7.77 7.15
C THR A 310 -3.34 -8.35 8.56
N GLY A 311 -2.16 -8.67 9.09
CA GLY A 311 -1.94 -9.06 10.47
C GLY A 311 -0.49 -8.84 10.89
N GLU A 312 -0.12 -9.25 12.09
CA GLU A 312 1.26 -9.15 12.59
C GLU A 312 2.27 -9.86 11.68
N ARG A 313 1.91 -11.05 11.21
CA ARG A 313 2.74 -11.87 10.32
C ARG A 313 2.01 -12.32 9.07
N GLU A 314 1.06 -11.52 8.61
CA GLU A 314 0.18 -11.87 7.51
C GLU A 314 0.14 -10.76 6.47
N PHE A 315 0.31 -11.15 5.21
CA PHE A 315 0.14 -10.29 4.05
C PHE A 315 -0.72 -10.98 2.99
N TYR A 316 -1.35 -10.17 2.14
CA TYR A 316 -1.83 -10.63 0.85
C TYR A 316 -0.93 -10.09 -0.26
N LEU A 317 -0.85 -10.83 -1.37
CA LEU A 317 -0.07 -10.51 -2.56
C LEU A 317 -0.94 -10.68 -3.80
N LEU A 318 -0.91 -9.68 -4.69
CA LEU A 318 -1.55 -9.76 -6.01
C LEU A 318 -0.58 -10.22 -7.07
N SER A 319 -1.07 -10.99 -8.04
CA SER A 319 -0.41 -11.19 -9.33
C SER A 319 -1.34 -10.72 -10.44
N MET A 320 -0.90 -9.72 -11.21
CA MET A 320 -1.73 -9.12 -12.25
C MET A 320 -2.04 -10.12 -13.37
N PRO A 321 -1.07 -10.79 -14.04
CA PRO A 321 -1.39 -11.66 -15.16
C PRO A 321 -2.08 -12.96 -14.75
N LEU A 322 -1.79 -13.47 -13.55
CA LEU A 322 -2.42 -14.68 -13.05
C LEU A 322 -3.83 -14.42 -12.49
N GLY A 323 -4.16 -13.16 -12.21
CA GLY A 323 -5.46 -12.79 -11.66
C GLY A 323 -5.68 -13.41 -10.28
N THR A 324 -4.64 -13.47 -9.44
CA THR A 324 -4.69 -14.15 -8.15
C THR A 324 -4.47 -13.22 -6.98
N VAL A 325 -5.06 -13.62 -5.85
CA VAL A 325 -4.72 -13.15 -4.50
C VAL A 325 -4.12 -14.34 -3.76
N GLN A 326 -2.93 -14.16 -3.21
CA GLN A 326 -2.24 -15.14 -2.37
C GLN A 326 -2.08 -14.59 -0.96
N LYS A 327 -2.19 -15.46 0.04
CA LYS A 327 -1.90 -15.16 1.44
C LYS A 327 -0.49 -15.61 1.78
N LEU A 328 0.28 -14.73 2.41
CA LEU A 328 1.64 -14.92 2.86
C LEU A 328 1.71 -14.91 4.39
N THR A 329 2.44 -15.84 4.98
CA THR A 329 2.67 -15.92 6.44
C THR A 329 4.12 -16.28 6.77
N TYR A 330 4.59 -15.95 7.98
CA TYR A 330 5.95 -16.23 8.46
C TYR A 330 6.05 -16.27 10.00
#